data_AF-A0A2G6QTM1-F1
#
_entry.id   AF-A0A2G6QTM1-F1
#
_cell.length_a   1.000
_cell.length_b   1.000
_cell.length_c   1.000
_cell.angle_alpha   90.00
_cell.angle_beta   90.00
_cell.angle_gamma   90.00
#
_symmetry.space_group_name_H-M   'P 1'
#
loop_
_entity.id
_entity.type
_entity.pdbx_description
1 polymer ?
#
loop_
_entity_poly.entity_id
_entity_poly.type
_entity_poly.pdbx_seq_one_letter_code
_entity_poly.pdbx_strand_id
1 'polypeptide(L)'
;MWLVVLLPGLVSIGFFNFSIGQNNQTLDWLLSQDNLISGIAILLTFEAIVIIFLTILQIKSYYGLKFPFLWKWISLVPPVQLIIALVFLQTYLFLEVSGYSFALLALLFSLCSGLVLWGLAFGIQKIIEKWESRAELKSLVALFQLLMAMFLPLIARGQKVGFTQITIDYLAILFLMALVVTISAIGYFVYKRKNNRLI
;
A
#
# COMPACT_ATOMS: atom_id res chain seq x y z
N MET A 1 1.11 -13.35 15.17
CA MET A 1 1.02 -13.04 13.71
C MET A 1 0.50 -11.64 13.43
N TRP A 2 -0.46 -11.12 14.20
CA TRP A 2 -0.95 -9.74 14.10
C TRP A 2 0.10 -8.65 14.33
N LEU A 3 1.19 -8.98 15.04
CA LEU A 3 2.32 -8.08 15.30
C LEU A 3 2.99 -7.56 14.01
N VAL A 4 2.95 -8.29 12.91
CA VAL A 4 3.52 -7.85 11.62
C VAL A 4 2.77 -6.64 11.06
N VAL A 5 1.50 -6.47 11.42
CA VAL A 5 0.71 -5.31 10.97
C VAL A 5 1.11 -4.03 11.72
N LEU A 6 1.77 -4.16 12.87
CA LEU A 6 2.31 -3.03 13.63
C LEU A 6 3.70 -2.59 13.16
N LEU A 7 4.39 -3.40 12.35
CA LEU A 7 5.72 -3.07 11.83
C LEU A 7 5.77 -1.71 11.13
N PRO A 8 4.84 -1.35 10.22
CA PRO A 8 4.86 -0.04 9.57
C PRO A 8 4.72 1.10 10.58
N GLY A 9 3.83 0.98 11.57
CA GLY A 9 3.65 1.98 12.63
C GLY A 9 4.90 2.14 13.52
N LEU A 10 5.59 1.03 13.82
CA LEU A 10 6.87 1.06 14.54
C LEU A 10 7.98 1.69 13.71
N VAL A 11 8.04 1.42 12.41
CA VAL A 11 9.00 2.05 11.51
C VAL A 11 8.74 3.56 11.43
N SER A 12 7.48 3.99 11.32
CA SER A 12 7.11 5.41 11.39
C SER A 12 7.59 6.10 12.68
N ILE A 13 7.57 5.41 13.82
CA ILE A 13 8.16 5.92 15.08
C ILE A 13 9.69 5.99 14.97
N GLY A 14 10.34 4.98 14.39
CA GLY A 14 11.80 4.99 14.21
C GLY A 14 12.30 6.12 13.30
N PHE A 15 11.53 6.47 12.27
CA PHE A 15 11.84 7.57 11.34
C PHE A 15 11.40 8.95 11.84
N PHE A 16 10.95 9.05 13.10
CA PHE A 16 10.53 10.31 13.72
C PHE A 16 11.56 11.45 13.60
N ASN A 17 12.82 11.17 13.97
CA ASN A 17 13.88 12.18 13.93
C ASN A 17 14.17 12.67 12.50
N PHE A 18 14.04 11.77 11.53
CA PHE A 18 14.18 12.12 10.12
C PHE A 18 13.09 13.08 9.69
N SER A 19 11.82 12.78 10.02
CA SER A 19 10.67 13.62 9.67
C SER A 19 10.71 15.02 10.28
N ILE A 20 11.24 15.21 11.50
CA ILE A 20 11.42 16.54 12.10
C ILE A 20 12.39 17.39 11.27
N GLY A 21 13.47 16.79 10.79
CA GLY A 21 14.54 17.50 10.12
C GLY A 21 14.21 17.96 8.70
N GLN A 22 13.05 17.56 8.16
CA GLN A 22 12.65 17.91 6.80
C GLN A 22 11.80 19.19 6.79
N ASN A 23 12.00 20.02 5.76
CA ASN A 23 11.11 21.14 5.45
C ASN A 23 10.37 20.90 4.11
N ASN A 24 9.40 21.76 3.78
CA ASN A 24 8.68 21.70 2.49
C ASN A 24 9.64 21.73 1.29
N GLN A 25 10.71 22.53 1.34
CA GLN A 25 11.68 22.64 0.25
C GLN A 25 12.45 21.34 0.01
N THR A 26 12.69 20.54 1.04
CA THR A 26 13.39 19.25 0.93
C THR A 26 12.47 18.21 0.31
N LEU A 27 11.18 18.27 0.64
CA LEU A 27 10.16 17.41 0.05
C LEU A 27 9.96 17.74 -1.45
N ASP A 28 9.86 19.03 -1.78
CA ASP A 28 9.81 19.51 -3.16
C ASP A 28 11.08 19.14 -3.94
N TRP A 29 12.26 19.28 -3.30
CA TRP A 29 13.53 18.88 -3.89
C TRP A 29 13.55 17.38 -4.17
N LEU A 30 13.16 16.53 -3.21
CA LEU A 30 13.09 15.07 -3.38
C LEU A 30 12.15 14.68 -4.53
N LEU A 31 11.00 15.33 -4.64
CA LEU A 31 10.03 15.09 -5.72
C LEU A 31 10.53 15.60 -7.08
N SER A 32 11.40 16.60 -7.11
CA SER A 32 11.99 17.12 -8.35
C SER A 32 13.13 16.29 -8.93
N GLN A 33 13.69 15.34 -8.16
CA GLN A 33 14.81 14.51 -8.60
C GLN A 33 14.34 13.36 -9.48
N ASP A 34 14.52 13.48 -10.80
CA ASP A 34 14.22 12.45 -11.80
C ASP A 34 14.82 11.07 -11.48
N ASN A 35 16.04 11.08 -10.93
CA ASN A 35 16.75 9.86 -10.56
C ASN A 35 16.06 9.14 -9.40
N LEU A 36 15.46 9.88 -8.45
CA LEU A 36 14.74 9.29 -7.32
C LEU A 36 13.41 8.69 -7.77
N ILE A 37 12.65 9.40 -8.61
CA ILE A 37 11.41 8.87 -9.20
C ILE A 37 11.69 7.56 -9.95
N SER A 38 12.72 7.55 -10.79
CA SER A 38 13.12 6.36 -11.54
C SER A 38 13.58 5.22 -10.62
N GLY A 39 14.35 5.54 -9.57
CA GLY A 39 14.76 4.57 -8.56
C GLY A 39 13.58 3.96 -7.80
N ILE A 40 12.58 4.76 -7.45
CA ILE A 40 11.33 4.28 -6.81
C ILE A 40 10.59 3.35 -7.77
N ALA A 41 10.45 3.71 -9.05
CA ALA A 41 9.81 2.86 -10.05
C ALA A 41 10.53 1.50 -10.20
N ILE A 42 11.87 1.48 -10.19
CA ILE A 42 12.67 0.25 -10.22
C ILE A 42 12.40 -0.58 -8.95
N LEU A 43 12.43 0.05 -7.78
CA LEU A 43 12.18 -0.63 -6.49
C LEU A 43 10.77 -1.23 -6.44
N LEU A 44 9.76 -0.50 -6.94
CA LEU A 44 8.38 -0.98 -7.05
C LEU A 44 8.27 -2.19 -7.97
N THR A 45 8.95 -2.15 -9.12
CA THR A 45 8.97 -3.26 -10.08
C THR A 45 9.63 -4.49 -9.48
N PHE A 46 10.79 -4.32 -8.85
CA PHE A 46 11.51 -5.40 -8.19
C PHE A 46 10.66 -6.03 -7.08
N GLU A 47 10.06 -5.21 -6.21
CA GLU A 47 9.19 -5.68 -5.15
C GLU A 47 7.97 -6.44 -5.69
N ALA A 48 7.31 -5.92 -6.72
CA ALA A 48 6.17 -6.59 -7.35
C ALA A 48 6.56 -7.97 -7.89
N ILE A 49 7.69 -8.09 -8.58
CA ILE A 49 8.21 -9.36 -9.09
C ILE A 49 8.49 -10.35 -7.94
N VAL A 50 9.15 -9.88 -6.87
CA VAL A 50 9.44 -10.71 -5.70
C VAL A 50 8.15 -11.18 -5.03
N ILE A 51 7.15 -10.30 -4.86
CA ILE A 51 5.86 -10.68 -4.28
C ILE A 51 5.16 -11.71 -5.16
N ILE A 52 5.06 -11.50 -6.47
CA ILE A 52 4.44 -12.47 -7.40
C ILE A 52 5.14 -13.82 -7.30
N PHE A 53 6.48 -13.84 -7.33
CA PHE A 53 7.27 -15.06 -7.24
C PHE A 53 7.05 -15.79 -5.90
N LEU A 54 7.10 -15.07 -4.78
CA LEU A 54 6.81 -15.62 -3.45
C LEU A 54 5.38 -16.16 -3.36
N THR A 55 4.43 -15.51 -4.01
CA THR A 55 3.02 -15.93 -4.04
C THR A 55 2.85 -17.24 -4.83
N ILE A 56 3.51 -17.37 -5.98
CA ILE A 56 3.54 -18.61 -6.77
C ILE A 56 4.18 -19.74 -5.96
N LEU A 57 5.31 -19.47 -5.30
CA LEU A 57 5.96 -20.44 -4.43
C LEU A 57 5.07 -20.85 -3.25
N GLN A 58 4.34 -19.91 -2.65
CA GLN A 58 3.38 -20.19 -1.59
C GLN A 58 2.28 -21.14 -2.07
N ILE A 59 1.67 -20.87 -3.23
CA ILE A 59 0.64 -21.73 -3.81
C ILE A 59 1.20 -23.14 -4.09
N LYS A 60 2.38 -23.23 -4.71
CA LYS A 60 3.04 -24.53 -4.99
C LYS A 60 3.41 -25.28 -3.70
N SER A 61 3.90 -24.55 -2.69
CA SER A 61 4.36 -25.15 -1.44
C SER A 61 3.20 -25.66 -0.59
N TYR A 62 2.03 -25.03 -0.63
CA TYR A 62 0.83 -25.46 0.10
C TYR A 62 0.46 -26.95 -0.14
N TYR A 63 0.82 -27.51 -1.30
CA TYR A 63 0.64 -28.93 -1.63
C TYR A 63 1.73 -29.89 -1.12
N GLY A 64 2.69 -29.44 -0.30
CA GLY A 64 3.80 -30.30 0.19
C GLY A 64 4.76 -29.66 1.20
N LEU A 65 4.27 -28.86 2.16
CA LEU A 65 5.11 -28.00 3.01
C LEU A 65 5.92 -28.74 4.10
N LYS A 66 7.24 -28.47 4.13
CA LYS A 66 8.15 -28.79 5.26
C LYS A 66 8.14 -27.73 6.38
N PHE A 67 7.83 -26.46 6.10
CA PHE A 67 7.90 -25.35 7.08
C PHE A 67 6.77 -24.30 6.92
N PRO A 68 5.54 -24.59 7.36
CA PRO A 68 4.37 -23.72 7.14
C PRO A 68 4.45 -22.36 7.85
N PHE A 69 5.22 -22.24 8.94
CA PHE A 69 5.32 -20.99 9.71
C PHE A 69 6.00 -19.85 8.93
N LEU A 70 7.15 -20.11 8.29
CA LEU A 70 7.92 -19.09 7.57
C LEU A 70 7.10 -18.46 6.42
N TRP A 71 6.41 -19.29 5.65
CA TRP A 71 5.57 -18.83 4.55
C TRP A 71 4.41 -17.96 5.00
N LYS A 72 3.83 -18.29 6.17
CA LYS A 72 2.76 -17.51 6.77
C LYS A 72 3.25 -16.14 7.29
N TRP A 73 4.53 -16.00 7.64
CA TRP A 73 5.13 -14.69 7.94
C TRP A 73 5.36 -13.86 6.68
N ILE A 74 5.96 -14.46 5.65
CA ILE A 74 6.22 -13.78 4.37
C ILE A 74 4.92 -13.26 3.72
N SER A 75 3.81 -13.98 3.87
CA SER A 75 2.51 -13.52 3.35
C SER A 75 2.01 -12.25 4.03
N LEU A 76 2.41 -12.00 5.29
CA LEU A 76 1.95 -10.86 6.10
C LEU A 76 2.86 -9.64 6.04
N VAL A 77 4.08 -9.77 5.52
CA VAL A 77 5.01 -8.63 5.43
C VAL A 77 4.40 -7.55 4.52
N PRO A 78 4.20 -6.32 5.03
CA PRO A 78 3.72 -5.20 4.24
C PRO A 78 4.76 -4.81 3.19
N PRO A 79 4.34 -4.28 2.03
CA PRO A 79 5.28 -3.87 1.02
C PRO A 79 6.12 -2.67 1.51
N VAL A 80 7.40 -2.64 1.16
CA VAL A 80 8.38 -1.61 1.50
C VAL A 80 7.89 -0.24 1.03
N GLN A 81 7.25 -0.16 -0.14
CA GLN A 81 6.63 1.09 -0.61
C GLN A 81 5.61 1.69 0.37
N LEU A 82 4.84 0.85 1.07
CA LEU A 82 3.85 1.32 2.03
C LEU A 82 4.55 1.95 3.23
N ILE A 83 5.65 1.37 3.67
CA ILE A 83 6.48 1.92 4.75
C ILE A 83 7.03 3.29 4.34
N ILE A 84 7.61 3.40 3.14
CA ILE A 84 8.12 4.67 2.61
C ILE A 84 6.98 5.70 2.51
N ALA A 85 5.83 5.32 1.95
CA ALA A 85 4.67 6.19 1.82
C ALA A 85 4.17 6.71 3.17
N LEU A 86 4.16 5.87 4.21
CA LEU A 86 3.77 6.29 5.55
C LEU A 86 4.76 7.29 6.16
N VAL A 87 6.07 7.12 5.95
CA VAL A 87 7.08 8.09 6.40
C VAL A 87 6.92 9.44 5.68
N PHE A 88 6.65 9.42 4.37
CA PHE A 88 6.39 10.64 3.61
C PHE A 88 5.09 11.32 4.04
N LEU A 89 4.01 10.56 4.21
CA LEU A 89 2.72 11.07 4.64
C LEU A 89 2.80 11.68 6.05
N GLN A 90 3.56 11.04 6.94
CA GLN A 90 3.86 11.57 8.27
C GLN A 90 4.58 12.93 8.16
N THR A 91 5.61 13.01 7.33
CA THR A 91 6.39 14.24 7.10
C THR A 91 5.51 15.35 6.54
N TYR A 92 4.67 15.04 5.55
CA TYR A 92 3.72 15.98 4.97
C TYR A 92 2.71 16.51 6.00
N LEU A 93 2.12 15.62 6.81
CA LEU A 93 1.17 16.03 7.85
C LEU A 93 1.79 16.95 8.90
N PHE A 94 3.07 16.75 9.24
CA PHE A 94 3.76 17.66 10.17
C PHE A 94 3.97 19.05 9.60
N LEU A 95 4.17 19.16 8.29
CA LEU A 95 4.37 20.45 7.62
C LEU A 95 3.06 21.23 7.48
N GLU A 96 1.95 20.52 7.27
CA GLU A 96 0.63 21.14 7.09
C GLU A 96 -0.05 21.49 8.43
N VAL A 97 0.10 20.65 9.45
CA VAL A 97 -0.57 20.84 10.75
C VAL A 97 0.32 21.63 11.70
N SER A 98 0.13 22.95 11.73
CA SER A 98 0.79 23.84 12.69
C SER A 98 0.06 23.93 14.04
N GLY A 99 0.80 24.20 15.11
CA GLY A 99 0.23 24.52 16.44
C GLY A 99 0.06 23.36 17.42
N TYR A 100 0.32 22.11 17.01
CA TYR A 100 0.30 20.95 17.91
C TYR A 100 1.71 20.49 18.28
N SER A 101 1.86 19.84 19.44
CA SER A 101 3.14 19.26 19.82
C SER A 101 3.50 18.11 18.88
N PHE A 102 4.72 18.14 18.37
CA PHE A 102 5.19 17.19 17.37
C PHE A 102 5.12 15.73 17.85
N ALA A 103 5.46 15.50 19.13
CA ALA A 103 5.37 14.18 19.75
C ALA A 103 3.93 13.62 19.73
N LEU A 104 2.93 14.48 19.93
CA LEU A 104 1.53 14.09 19.91
C LEU A 104 1.06 13.75 18.49
N LEU A 105 1.42 14.56 17.50
CA LEU A 105 1.11 14.27 16.08
C LEU A 105 1.74 12.95 15.63
N ALA A 106 3.00 12.69 15.99
CA ALA A 106 3.69 11.46 15.64
C ALA A 106 3.03 10.22 16.26
N LEU A 107 2.70 10.31 17.55
CA LEU A 107 2.05 9.24 18.30
C LEU A 107 0.66 8.94 17.73
N LEU A 108 -0.13 9.99 17.45
CA LEU A 108 -1.44 9.84 16.82
C LEU A 108 -1.32 9.25 15.41
N PHE A 109 -0.36 9.72 14.60
CA PHE A 109 -0.15 9.17 13.26
C PHE A 109 0.23 7.69 13.29
N SER A 110 1.14 7.28 14.17
CA SER A 110 1.53 5.88 14.34
C SER A 110 0.36 5.02 14.81
N LEU A 111 -0.41 5.48 15.81
CA LEU A 111 -1.61 4.78 16.27
C LEU A 111 -2.68 4.67 15.18
N CYS A 112 -2.99 5.77 14.49
CA CYS A 112 -4.00 5.77 13.43
C CYS A 112 -3.58 4.90 12.25
N SER A 113 -2.34 5.01 11.76
CA SER A 113 -1.85 4.17 10.67
C SER A 113 -1.84 2.68 11.06
N GLY A 114 -1.39 2.35 12.28
CA GLY A 114 -1.44 0.99 12.81
C GLY A 114 -2.87 0.45 12.90
N LEU A 115 -3.81 1.25 13.43
CA LEU A 115 -5.22 0.87 13.53
C LEU A 115 -5.88 0.68 12.16
N VAL A 116 -5.59 1.56 11.20
CA VAL A 116 -6.10 1.46 9.83
C VAL A 116 -5.59 0.20 9.14
N LEU A 117 -4.28 -0.06 9.20
CA LEU A 117 -3.70 -1.27 8.62
C LEU A 117 -4.20 -2.54 9.29
N TRP A 118 -4.39 -2.51 10.62
CA TRP A 118 -4.99 -3.61 11.37
C TRP A 118 -6.44 -3.86 10.95
N GLY A 119 -7.24 -2.81 10.85
CA GLY A 119 -8.62 -2.88 10.38
C GLY A 119 -8.74 -3.43 8.96
N LEU A 120 -7.88 -2.97 8.04
CA LEU A 120 -7.83 -3.47 6.66
C LEU A 120 -7.42 -4.95 6.61
N ALA A 121 -6.36 -5.34 7.33
CA ALA A 121 -5.91 -6.72 7.38
C ALA A 121 -6.97 -7.66 7.95
N PHE A 122 -7.64 -7.26 9.04
CA PHE A 122 -8.74 -8.01 9.64
C PHE A 122 -9.95 -8.07 8.70
N GLY A 123 -10.30 -6.96 8.06
CA GLY A 123 -11.39 -6.87 7.09
C GLY A 123 -11.18 -7.83 5.92
N ILE A 124 -10.00 -7.83 5.30
CA ILE A 124 -9.68 -8.74 4.20
C ILE A 124 -9.73 -10.20 4.67
N GLN A 125 -9.21 -10.52 5.85
CA GLN A 125 -9.26 -11.89 6.37
C GLN A 125 -10.68 -12.38 6.64
N LYS A 126 -11.58 -11.49 7.08
CA LYS A 126 -12.98 -11.79 7.33
C LYS A 126 -13.80 -11.91 6.04
N ILE A 127 -13.45 -11.16 5.01
CA ILE A 127 -14.11 -11.20 3.69
C ILE A 127 -13.64 -12.44 2.90
N ILE A 128 -12.35 -12.76 2.97
CA ILE A 128 -11.71 -13.85 2.22
C ILE A 128 -11.13 -14.85 3.20
N GLU A 129 -11.96 -15.84 3.58
CA GLU A 129 -11.57 -16.89 4.54
C GLU A 129 -10.52 -17.83 3.95
N LYS A 130 -10.69 -18.21 2.67
CA LYS A 130 -9.78 -19.12 1.95
C LYS A 130 -8.41 -18.47 1.74
N TRP A 131 -7.36 -19.14 2.22
CA TRP A 131 -6.00 -18.62 2.12
C TRP A 131 -5.51 -18.51 0.67
N GLU A 132 -5.89 -19.45 -0.20
CA GLU A 132 -5.54 -19.47 -1.63
C GLU A 132 -6.02 -18.19 -2.33
N SER A 133 -7.27 -17.80 -2.11
CA SER A 133 -7.84 -16.57 -2.67
C SER A 133 -7.16 -15.31 -2.13
N ARG A 134 -6.62 -15.33 -0.90
CA ARG A 134 -5.82 -14.22 -0.37
C ARG A 134 -4.45 -14.11 -1.05
N ALA A 135 -3.82 -15.25 -1.34
CA ALA A 135 -2.58 -15.28 -2.11
C ALA A 135 -2.82 -14.75 -3.53
N GLU A 136 -3.87 -15.22 -4.22
CA GLU A 136 -4.26 -14.70 -5.54
C GLU A 136 -4.49 -13.18 -5.53
N LEU A 137 -5.22 -12.66 -4.52
CA LEU A 137 -5.42 -11.22 -4.37
C LEU A 137 -4.09 -10.47 -4.20
N LYS A 138 -3.15 -11.02 -3.41
CA LYS A 138 -1.82 -10.42 -3.23
C LYS A 138 -1.04 -10.36 -4.55
N SER A 139 -1.14 -11.40 -5.37
CA SER A 139 -0.56 -11.42 -6.72
C SER A 139 -1.18 -10.34 -7.63
N LEU A 140 -2.51 -10.20 -7.61
CA LEU A 140 -3.22 -9.14 -8.36
C LEU A 140 -2.80 -7.74 -7.91
N VAL A 141 -2.69 -7.50 -6.59
CA VAL A 141 -2.21 -6.22 -6.06
C VAL A 141 -0.77 -5.94 -6.52
N ALA A 142 0.11 -6.94 -6.53
CA ALA A 142 1.47 -6.79 -7.04
C ALA A 142 1.49 -6.48 -8.55
N LEU A 143 0.57 -7.05 -9.33
CA LEU A 143 0.43 -6.71 -10.75
C LEU A 143 -0.01 -5.25 -10.94
N PHE A 144 -0.96 -4.76 -10.15
CA PHE A 144 -1.33 -3.34 -10.14
C PHE A 144 -0.17 -2.44 -9.69
N GLN A 145 0.63 -2.88 -8.71
CA GLN A 145 1.85 -2.18 -8.31
C GLN A 145 2.85 -2.08 -9.47
N LEU A 146 2.99 -3.13 -10.28
CA LEU A 146 3.86 -3.14 -11.46
C LEU A 146 3.34 -2.17 -12.53
N LEU A 147 2.02 -2.13 -12.77
CA LEU A 147 1.42 -1.12 -13.65
C LEU A 147 1.68 0.30 -13.14
N MET A 148 1.48 0.54 -11.84
CA MET A 148 1.79 1.84 -11.22
C MET A 148 3.26 2.20 -11.40
N ALA A 149 4.19 1.26 -11.22
CA ALA A 149 5.61 1.49 -11.42
C ALA A 149 5.95 1.91 -12.87
N MET A 150 5.29 1.30 -13.86
CA MET A 150 5.46 1.67 -15.27
C MET A 150 4.95 3.08 -15.56
N PHE A 151 3.85 3.51 -14.94
CA PHE A 151 3.28 4.84 -15.14
C PHE A 151 3.85 5.91 -14.21
N LEU A 152 4.54 5.54 -13.13
CA LEU A 152 5.06 6.48 -12.14
C LEU A 152 5.95 7.57 -12.77
N PRO A 153 6.92 7.25 -13.66
CA PRO A 153 7.71 8.29 -14.32
C PRO A 153 6.87 9.22 -15.18
N LEU A 154 5.82 8.70 -15.82
CA LEU A 154 4.93 9.48 -16.69
C LEU A 154 4.05 10.44 -15.88
N ILE A 155 3.52 9.96 -14.74
CA ILE A 155 2.72 10.75 -13.81
C ILE A 155 3.60 11.82 -13.13
N ALA A 156 4.76 11.42 -12.61
CA ALA A 156 5.62 12.28 -11.80
C ALA A 156 6.37 13.32 -12.63
N ARG A 157 6.82 12.96 -13.85
CA ARG A 157 7.46 13.95 -14.74
C ARG A 157 6.48 14.97 -15.27
N GLY A 158 5.18 14.70 -15.16
CA GLY A 158 4.14 15.56 -15.70
C GLY A 158 4.57 16.07 -17.07
N GLN A 159 5.02 15.17 -17.97
CA GLN A 159 5.18 15.56 -19.37
C GLN A 159 3.78 16.01 -19.75
N LYS A 160 3.60 17.33 -19.66
CA LYS A 160 2.52 18.08 -20.28
C LYS A 160 2.76 17.78 -21.75
N VAL A 161 2.27 16.64 -22.22
CA VAL A 161 1.75 16.54 -23.58
C VAL A 161 0.99 17.85 -23.70
N GLY A 162 1.41 18.76 -24.58
CA GLY A 162 1.16 20.22 -24.48
C GLY A 162 -0.31 20.68 -24.39
N PHE A 163 -1.24 19.74 -24.22
CA PHE A 163 -2.67 19.84 -24.11
C PHE A 163 -3.26 19.31 -22.79
N THR A 164 -2.48 18.77 -21.84
CA THR A 164 -3.02 18.29 -20.54
C THR A 164 -2.49 19.13 -19.38
N GLN A 165 -3.23 20.18 -19.03
CA GLN A 165 -3.22 20.67 -17.65
C GLN A 165 -3.81 19.54 -16.79
N ILE A 166 -2.96 18.79 -16.10
CA ILE A 166 -3.41 17.82 -15.09
C ILE A 166 -3.99 18.64 -13.94
N THR A 167 -5.26 19.01 -14.09
CA THR A 167 -6.10 19.45 -12.98
C THR A 167 -6.54 18.17 -12.29
N ILE A 168 -6.20 18.05 -11.01
CA ILE A 168 -6.67 16.92 -10.20
C ILE A 168 -8.17 17.12 -10.02
N ASP A 169 -8.96 16.44 -10.86
CA ASP A 169 -10.41 16.42 -10.72
C ASP A 169 -10.80 15.49 -9.58
N TYR A 170 -10.90 16.07 -8.38
CA TYR A 170 -11.31 15.36 -7.18
C TYR A 170 -12.67 14.67 -7.33
N LEU A 171 -13.57 15.23 -8.15
CA LEU A 171 -14.90 14.67 -8.37
C LEU A 171 -14.79 13.39 -9.21
N ALA A 172 -13.98 13.40 -10.27
CA ALA A 172 -13.71 12.21 -11.08
C ALA A 172 -13.05 11.09 -10.27
N ILE A 173 -12.08 11.42 -9.41
CA ILE A 173 -11.43 10.44 -8.51
C ILE A 173 -12.45 9.85 -7.52
N LEU A 174 -13.26 10.70 -6.90
CA LEU A 174 -14.27 10.27 -5.93
C LEU A 174 -15.34 9.38 -6.59
N PHE A 175 -15.79 9.75 -7.78
CA PHE A 175 -16.72 8.94 -8.58
C PHE A 175 -16.12 7.58 -8.94
N LEU A 176 -14.86 7.55 -9.39
CA LEU A 176 -14.19 6.30 -9.73
C LEU A 176 -14.00 5.41 -8.51
N MET A 177 -13.60 5.97 -7.35
CA MET A 177 -13.55 5.22 -6.10
C MET A 177 -14.92 4.65 -5.71
N ALA A 178 -15.98 5.46 -5.79
CA ALA A 178 -17.33 5.00 -5.48
C ALA A 178 -17.77 3.86 -6.41
N LEU A 179 -17.47 3.97 -7.71
CA LEU A 179 -17.77 2.94 -8.69
C LEU A 179 -17.00 1.64 -8.42
N VAL A 180 -15.71 1.72 -8.13
CA VAL A 180 -14.88 0.55 -7.76
C VAL A 180 -15.44 -0.12 -6.50
N VAL A 181 -15.74 0.66 -5.45
CA VAL A 181 -16.33 0.13 -4.20
C VAL A 181 -17.67 -0.56 -4.49
N THR A 182 -18.51 0.03 -5.33
CA THR A 182 -19.82 -0.52 -5.67
C THR A 182 -19.69 -1.84 -6.44
N ILE A 183 -18.81 -1.89 -7.46
CA ILE A 183 -18.53 -3.11 -8.22
C ILE A 183 -17.94 -4.19 -7.32
N SER A 184 -16.98 -3.86 -6.45
CA SER A 184 -16.41 -4.79 -5.48
C SER A 184 -17.48 -5.33 -4.51
N ALA A 185 -18.37 -4.47 -4.02
CA ALA A 185 -19.47 -4.89 -3.15
C ALA A 185 -20.43 -5.85 -3.87
N ILE A 186 -20.84 -5.51 -5.11
CA ILE A 186 -21.69 -6.37 -5.94
C ILE A 186 -21.00 -7.72 -6.18
N GLY A 187 -19.73 -7.70 -6.59
CA GLY A 187 -18.93 -8.91 -6.81
C GLY A 187 -18.86 -9.80 -5.57
N TYR A 188 -18.66 -9.20 -4.39
CA TYR A 188 -18.69 -9.92 -3.12
C TYR A 188 -20.06 -10.56 -2.83
N PHE A 189 -21.16 -9.82 -3.00
CA PHE A 189 -22.51 -10.36 -2.77
C PHE A 189 -22.87 -11.50 -3.74
N VAL A 190 -22.49 -11.36 -5.01
CA VAL A 190 -22.69 -12.41 -6.02
C VAL A 190 -21.89 -13.67 -5.67
N TYR A 191 -20.61 -13.50 -5.31
CA TYR A 191 -19.76 -14.61 -4.86
C TYR A 191 -20.35 -15.33 -3.65
N LYS A 192 -20.77 -14.58 -2.63
CA LYS A 192 -21.38 -15.13 -1.41
C LYS A 192 -22.68 -15.89 -1.69
N ARG A 193 -23.55 -15.35 -2.56
CA ARG A 193 -24.78 -16.03 -2.98
C ARG A 193 -24.50 -17.33 -3.73
N LYS A 194 -23.50 -17.35 -4.62
CA LYS A 194 -23.14 -18.55 -5.38
C LYS A 194 -22.57 -19.64 -4.47
N ASN A 195 -21.74 -19.27 -3.50
CA ASN A 195 -21.14 -20.23 -2.57
C ASN A 195 -22.17 -20.82 -1.59
N ASN A 196 -23.17 -20.05 -1.14
CA ASN A 196 -24.25 -20.55 -0.28
C ASN A 196 -25.26 -21.48 -0.99
N ARG A 197 -25.25 -21.56 -2.33
CA ARG A 197 -26.11 -22.48 -3.10
C ARG A 197 -25.45 -23.83 -3.40
N LEU A 198 -24.17 -23.99 -3.06
CA LEU A 198 -23.37 -25.19 -3.32
C LEU A 198 -23.19 -26.08 -2.08
N ILE A 199 -23.88 -25.76 -0.99
CA ILE A 199 -24.02 -26.56 0.24
C ILE A 199 -25.49 -26.96 0.33
#